data_AF-A0A9P0QAN3-F1
#
_entry.id   AF-A0A9P0QAN3-F1
#
_cell.length_a   1.000
_cell.length_b   1.000
_cell.length_c   1.000
_cell.angle_alpha   90.00
_cell.angle_beta   90.00
_cell.angle_gamma   90.00
#
_symmetry.space_group_name_H-M   'P 1'
#
loop_
_entity.id
_entity.type
_entity.pdbx_description
1 polymer ?
#
loop_
_entity_poly.entity_id
_entity_poly.type
_entity_poly.pdbx_seq_one_letter_code
_entity_poly.pdbx_strand_id
1 'polypeptide(L)'
;MEKENELDEFDSDFIDTEDENCTDGQELERQKKSKRKRKPENIHWAREKTKRNGMEGKDYLGYSRSKTGQILHNSETQCRSLGPACSSMKCLKYKKRHCNIITHEERLSIFKKFWTDMSWEQKQIDICSKFDGKERNQKEICEVS
;
A
#
# COMPACT_ATOMS: atom_id res chain seq x y z
N MET A 1 4.25 34.78 32.06
CA MET A 1 3.06 35.60 32.33
C MET A 1 2.07 35.22 31.24
N GLU A 2 1.31 34.15 31.48
CA GLU A 2 -0.08 34.18 32.01
C GLU A 2 -1.03 34.67 30.90
N LYS A 3 -1.75 33.72 30.27
CA LYS A 3 -3.22 33.44 30.38
C LYS A 3 -4.05 34.58 29.75
N GLU A 4 -5.11 34.38 28.97
CA GLU A 4 -6.39 33.68 29.17
C GLU A 4 -6.99 33.47 27.75
N ASN A 5 -7.62 32.36 27.35
CA ASN A 5 -8.91 31.76 27.74
C ASN A 5 -10.11 32.69 27.50
N GLU A 6 -10.73 32.58 26.32
CA GLU A 6 -12.03 33.19 26.01
C GLU A 6 -12.94 32.10 25.44
N LEU A 7 -13.91 31.71 26.26
CA LEU A 7 -15.00 30.79 25.96
C LEU A 7 -16.16 31.65 25.45
N ASP A 8 -16.56 31.46 24.20
CA ASP A 8 -17.82 32.02 23.70
C ASP A 8 -18.99 31.11 24.10
N GLU A 9 -19.88 31.71 24.87
CA GLU A 9 -21.22 31.27 25.22
C GLU A 9 -22.11 31.17 23.97
N PHE A 10 -22.86 30.08 23.84
CA PHE A 10 -24.14 30.14 23.12
C PHE A 10 -25.17 29.30 23.87
N ASP A 11 -25.91 30.00 24.73
CA ASP A 11 -27.21 29.59 25.26
C ASP A 11 -28.25 29.63 24.13
N SER A 12 -29.00 28.55 23.99
CA SER A 12 -30.42 28.68 23.65
C SER A 12 -31.18 27.42 24.07
N ASP A 13 -32.02 27.62 25.08
CA ASP A 13 -32.97 26.70 25.69
C ASP A 13 -33.89 25.97 24.70
N PHE A 14 -34.07 24.67 24.92
CA PHE A 14 -35.26 23.94 24.47
C PHE A 14 -35.79 23.09 25.64
N ILE A 15 -36.71 23.71 26.37
CA ILE A 15 -37.62 23.18 27.38
C ILE A 15 -39.01 23.21 26.69
N ASP A 16 -39.96 22.29 26.77
CA ASP A 16 -40.32 21.19 27.67
C ASP A 16 -41.20 20.22 26.86
N THR A 17 -41.27 18.93 27.21
CA THR A 17 -42.60 18.35 27.47
C THR A 17 -42.46 17.21 28.47
N GLU A 18 -43.23 17.37 29.54
CA GLU A 18 -43.39 16.53 30.71
C GLU A 18 -43.91 15.13 30.36
N ASP A 19 -43.44 14.12 31.08
CA ASP A 19 -44.25 12.93 31.33
C ASP A 19 -44.00 12.48 32.80
N GLU A 20 -45.08 12.52 33.59
CA GLU A 20 -45.08 12.24 35.01
C GLU A 20 -44.89 10.74 35.34
N ASN A 21 -43.88 10.47 36.18
CA ASN A 21 -43.86 9.55 37.34
C ASN A 21 -44.33 8.08 37.23
N CYS A 22 -43.47 7.12 37.63
CA CYS A 22 -43.71 6.30 38.84
C CYS A 22 -42.52 5.41 39.28
N THR A 23 -42.08 5.66 40.52
CA THR A 23 -41.63 4.73 41.58
C THR A 23 -40.34 3.90 41.48
N ASP A 24 -39.48 4.22 42.45
CA ASP A 24 -38.74 3.37 43.40
C ASP A 24 -37.80 2.25 42.90
N GLY A 25 -36.54 2.42 43.33
CA GLY A 25 -35.83 1.33 43.98
C GLY A 25 -34.75 0.63 43.16
N GLN A 26 -33.55 0.68 43.74
CA GLN A 26 -32.46 -0.29 43.61
C GLN A 26 -31.43 -0.06 42.50
N GLU A 27 -30.40 0.67 42.93
CA GLU A 27 -28.98 0.36 42.73
C GLU A 27 -28.74 -1.05 42.19
N LEU A 28 -28.51 -1.14 40.87
CA LEU A 28 -27.78 -2.24 40.28
C LEU A 28 -26.60 -1.64 39.53
N GLU A 29 -25.46 -1.74 40.20
CA GLU A 29 -24.11 -1.57 39.70
C GLU A 29 -23.94 -2.40 38.40
N ARG A 30 -24.39 -1.84 37.27
CA ARG A 30 -24.21 -2.42 35.95
C ARG A 30 -22.74 -2.30 35.64
N GLN A 31 -21.99 -3.36 35.91
CA GLN A 31 -20.68 -3.63 35.35
C GLN A 31 -20.73 -3.29 33.86
N LYS A 32 -20.21 -2.12 33.48
CA LYS A 32 -20.08 -1.70 32.08
C LYS A 32 -19.08 -2.66 31.44
N LYS A 33 -19.58 -3.78 30.89
CA LYS A 33 -18.77 -4.70 30.10
C LYS A 33 -18.13 -3.88 28.99
N SER A 34 -16.81 -3.70 29.09
CA SER A 34 -16.02 -2.94 28.12
C SER A 34 -16.32 -3.50 26.72
N LYS A 35 -16.97 -2.69 25.88
CA LYS A 35 -17.22 -3.06 24.48
C LYS A 35 -15.86 -3.18 23.83
N ARG A 36 -15.53 -4.37 23.31
CA ARG A 36 -14.31 -4.58 22.54
C ARG A 36 -14.26 -3.55 21.41
N LYS A 37 -13.17 -2.79 21.32
CA LYS A 37 -12.96 -1.83 20.24
C LYS A 37 -13.07 -2.57 18.90
N ARG A 38 -13.73 -1.96 17.91
CA ARG A 38 -13.82 -2.52 16.56
C ARG A 38 -12.39 -2.75 16.04
N LYS A 39 -12.17 -3.89 15.39
CA LYS A 39 -10.88 -4.15 14.75
C LYS A 39 -10.64 -3.06 13.69
N PRO A 40 -9.43 -2.49 13.60
CA PRO A 40 -9.12 -1.51 12.57
C PRO A 40 -9.25 -2.17 11.20
N GLU A 41 -9.66 -1.37 10.21
CA GLU A 41 -9.74 -1.80 8.82
C GLU A 41 -8.39 -2.34 8.33
N ASN A 42 -8.44 -3.32 7.42
CA ASN A 42 -7.26 -4.05 6.94
C ASN A 42 -6.19 -3.12 6.33
N ILE A 43 -6.61 -1.98 5.77
CA ILE A 43 -5.72 -0.97 5.15
C ILE A 43 -4.65 -0.46 6.13
N HIS A 44 -4.97 -0.43 7.43
CA HIS A 44 -4.05 0.02 8.47
C HIS A 44 -3.09 -1.06 8.96
N TRP A 45 -3.29 -2.31 8.56
CA TRP A 45 -2.42 -3.40 8.98
C TRP A 45 -1.06 -3.25 8.31
N ALA A 46 0.02 -3.32 9.10
CA ALA A 46 1.38 -3.12 8.61
C ALA A 46 1.69 -4.01 7.39
N ARG A 47 1.21 -5.25 7.39
CA ARG A 47 1.35 -6.19 6.28
C ARG A 47 0.67 -5.70 4.99
N GLU A 48 -0.55 -5.20 5.09
CA GLU A 48 -1.31 -4.73 3.92
C GLU A 48 -0.71 -3.42 3.39
N LYS A 49 -0.26 -2.53 4.29
CA LYS A 49 0.48 -1.32 3.93
C LYS A 49 1.76 -1.66 3.18
N THR A 50 2.56 -2.62 3.66
CA THR A 50 3.77 -3.09 2.99
C THR A 50 3.45 -3.69 1.62
N LYS A 51 2.41 -4.53 1.53
CA LYS A 51 1.96 -5.11 0.26
C LYS A 51 1.59 -4.01 -0.74
N ARG A 52 0.79 -3.04 -0.33
CA ARG A 52 0.38 -1.90 -1.17
C ARG A 52 1.58 -1.03 -1.58
N ASN A 53 2.51 -0.74 -0.66
CA ASN A 53 3.72 0.00 -1.00
C ASN A 53 4.59 -0.75 -2.03
N GLY A 54 4.77 -2.07 -1.86
CA GLY A 54 5.50 -2.89 -2.84
C GLY A 54 4.81 -2.92 -4.20
N MET A 55 3.48 -2.96 -4.21
CA MET A 55 2.65 -2.87 -5.41
C MET A 55 2.78 -1.53 -6.14
N GLU A 56 2.80 -0.42 -5.40
CA GLU A 56 2.96 0.94 -5.92
C GLU A 56 4.44 1.26 -6.27
N GLY A 57 5.38 0.38 -5.94
CA GLY A 57 6.81 0.61 -6.13
C GLY A 57 7.38 1.66 -5.17
N LYS A 58 6.75 1.88 -4.02
CA LYS A 58 7.22 2.79 -2.96
C LYS A 58 8.21 2.08 -2.04
N ASP A 59 8.83 2.85 -1.17
CA ASP A 59 9.65 2.35 -0.09
C ASP A 59 8.83 1.53 0.92
N TYR A 60 9.41 0.44 1.38
CA TYR A 60 8.80 -0.41 2.40
C TYR A 60 9.83 -1.21 3.18
N LEU A 61 9.47 -1.60 4.40
CA LEU A 61 10.23 -2.56 5.19
C LEU A 61 9.92 -3.98 4.69
N GLY A 62 10.96 -4.65 4.22
CA GLY A 62 10.96 -6.04 3.80
C GLY A 62 11.64 -6.93 4.84
N TYR A 63 11.74 -8.21 4.49
CA TYR A 63 12.35 -9.23 5.34
C TYR A 63 13.79 -9.49 4.91
N SER A 64 14.72 -9.48 5.87
CA SER A 64 16.09 -9.97 5.70
C SER A 64 16.32 -11.24 6.52
N ARG A 65 17.40 -11.97 6.22
CA ARG A 65 17.89 -13.06 7.07
C ARG A 65 19.11 -12.59 7.82
N SER A 66 19.09 -12.75 9.14
CA SER A 66 20.26 -12.57 9.98
C SER A 66 21.29 -13.68 9.76
N LYS A 67 22.53 -13.47 10.24
CA LYS A 67 23.61 -14.47 10.19
C LYS A 67 23.26 -15.77 10.95
N THR A 68 22.33 -15.70 11.89
CA THR A 68 21.84 -16.84 12.68
C THR A 68 20.61 -17.52 12.04
N GLY A 69 20.18 -17.07 10.85
CA GLY A 69 19.05 -17.64 10.11
C GLY A 69 17.68 -17.12 10.51
N GLN A 70 17.58 -16.24 11.52
CA GLN A 70 16.32 -15.60 11.89
C GLN A 70 15.87 -14.60 10.82
N ILE A 71 14.57 -14.63 10.49
CA ILE A 71 13.94 -13.70 9.56
C ILE A 71 13.57 -12.41 10.33
N LEU A 72 14.11 -11.28 9.90
CA LEU A 72 13.92 -9.97 10.51
C LEU A 72 13.20 -9.05 9.54
N HIS A 73 12.20 -8.29 10.02
CA HIS A 73 11.48 -7.29 9.22
C HIS A 73 12.16 -5.92 9.35
N ASN A 74 13.39 -5.82 8.83
CA ASN A 74 14.26 -4.66 9.00
C ASN A 74 14.93 -4.20 7.68
N SER A 75 14.58 -4.81 6.55
CA SER A 75 15.23 -4.49 5.28
C SER A 75 14.52 -3.34 4.58
N GLU A 76 15.12 -2.17 4.51
CA GLU A 76 14.55 -1.09 3.70
C GLU A 76 14.65 -1.43 2.22
N THR A 77 13.50 -1.54 1.56
CA THR A 77 13.42 -1.65 0.10
C THR A 77 13.17 -0.26 -0.45
N GLN A 78 14.04 0.20 -1.34
CA GLN A 78 13.94 1.53 -1.95
C GLN A 78 12.81 1.60 -2.97
N CYS A 79 12.30 2.82 -3.16
CA CYS A 79 11.32 3.09 -4.21
C CYS A 79 11.88 2.76 -5.60
N ARG A 80 10.99 2.36 -6.50
CA ARG A 80 11.33 2.10 -7.90
C ARG A 80 11.60 3.43 -8.59
N SER A 81 12.69 3.51 -9.33
CA SER A 81 13.06 4.67 -10.14
C SER A 81 13.25 4.26 -11.61
N LEU A 82 13.00 5.21 -12.51
CA LEU A 82 13.22 5.02 -13.93
C LEU A 82 14.73 5.10 -14.22
N GLY A 83 15.29 4.03 -14.79
CA GLY A 83 16.70 4.00 -15.18
C GLY A 83 17.03 4.87 -16.41
N PRO A 84 18.32 5.05 -16.72
CA PRO A 84 18.77 5.80 -17.90
C PRO A 84 18.27 5.17 -19.20
N ALA A 85 18.25 5.95 -20.28
CA ALA A 85 17.94 5.43 -21.61
C ALA A 85 18.99 4.44 -22.07
N CYS A 86 18.61 3.51 -22.94
CA CYS A 86 19.55 2.53 -23.46
C CYS A 86 20.53 3.22 -24.43
N SER A 87 21.82 3.23 -24.08
CA SER A 87 22.91 3.74 -24.92
C SER A 87 23.74 2.62 -25.57
N SER A 88 23.29 1.36 -25.49
CA SER A 88 24.07 0.23 -25.99
C SER A 88 24.21 0.28 -27.52
N MET A 89 25.44 0.12 -28.00
CA MET A 89 25.77 -0.07 -29.41
C MET A 89 24.97 -1.19 -30.08
N LYS A 90 24.60 -2.25 -29.33
CA LYS A 90 23.77 -3.34 -29.86
C LYS A 90 22.36 -2.87 -30.23
N CYS A 91 21.78 -1.99 -29.41
CA CYS A 91 20.45 -1.44 -29.63
C CYS A 91 20.44 -0.41 -30.77
N LEU A 92 21.54 0.32 -30.96
CA LEU A 92 21.72 1.23 -32.10
C LEU A 92 21.85 0.48 -33.44
N LYS A 93 22.56 -0.66 -33.45
CA LYS A 93 22.81 -1.44 -34.68
C LYS A 93 21.60 -2.29 -35.12
N TYR A 94 20.78 -2.76 -34.18
CA TYR A 94 19.65 -3.64 -34.50
C TYR A 94 18.39 -2.86 -34.90
N LYS A 95 17.98 -2.98 -36.17
CA LYS A 95 16.77 -2.34 -36.73
C LYS A 95 15.46 -2.68 -36.00
N LYS A 96 15.40 -3.81 -35.29
CA LYS A 96 14.21 -4.27 -34.54
C LYS A 96 14.12 -3.69 -33.12
N ARG A 97 15.12 -2.93 -32.67
CA ARG A 97 15.14 -2.33 -31.33
C ARG A 97 14.96 -0.83 -31.44
N HIS A 98 13.86 -0.32 -30.93
CA HIS A 98 13.46 1.08 -31.03
C HIS A 98 13.69 1.86 -29.74
N CYS A 99 14.71 1.48 -28.96
CA CYS A 99 14.98 2.07 -27.64
C CYS A 99 15.24 3.58 -27.69
N ASN A 100 15.70 4.10 -28.83
CA ASN A 100 15.98 5.53 -29.03
C ASN A 100 14.77 6.34 -29.54
N ILE A 101 13.70 5.66 -29.96
CA ILE A 101 12.50 6.34 -30.47
C ILE A 101 11.66 6.87 -29.29
N ILE A 102 11.63 6.10 -28.20
CA ILE A 102 10.83 6.45 -27.02
C ILE A 102 11.56 7.53 -26.22
N THR A 103 10.94 8.69 -26.10
CA THR A 103 11.44 9.83 -25.34
C THR A 103 11.47 9.53 -23.84
N HIS A 104 12.21 10.34 -23.07
CA HIS A 104 12.24 10.18 -21.62
C HIS A 104 10.85 10.38 -20.99
N GLU A 105 10.06 11.33 -21.51
CA GLU A 105 8.72 11.65 -21.02
C GLU A 105 7.75 10.48 -21.21
N GLU A 106 7.76 9.84 -22.38
CA GLU A 106 6.96 8.65 -22.64
C GLU A 106 7.37 7.49 -21.73
N ARG A 107 8.67 7.28 -21.53
CA ARG A 107 9.18 6.26 -20.59
C ARG A 107 8.70 6.53 -19.16
N LEU A 108 8.71 7.79 -18.73
CA LEU A 108 8.24 8.19 -17.41
C LEU A 108 6.73 8.02 -17.26
N SER A 109 5.95 8.36 -18.29
CA SER A 109 4.51 8.15 -18.33
C SER A 109 4.15 6.67 -18.20
N ILE A 110 4.79 5.81 -19.01
CA ILE A 110 4.63 4.36 -18.93
C ILE A 110 5.03 3.84 -17.55
N PHE A 111 6.15 4.32 -17.00
CA PHE A 111 6.63 3.91 -15.68
C PHE A 111 5.64 4.27 -14.56
N LYS A 112 5.15 5.52 -14.54
CA LYS A 112 4.17 5.97 -13.56
C LYS A 112 2.89 5.16 -13.68
N LYS A 113 2.30 5.11 -14.88
CA LYS A 113 1.06 4.36 -15.13
C LYS A 113 1.19 2.90 -14.68
N PHE A 114 2.31 2.25 -15.00
CA PHE A 114 2.56 0.89 -14.57
C PHE A 114 2.58 0.77 -13.05
N TRP A 115 3.37 1.57 -12.33
CA TRP A 115 3.51 1.41 -10.88
C TRP A 115 2.32 1.95 -10.08
N THR A 116 1.77 3.12 -10.43
CA THR A 116 0.74 3.81 -9.64
C THR A 116 -0.68 3.43 -10.02
N ASP A 117 -0.97 3.27 -11.31
CA ASP A 117 -2.36 3.22 -11.79
C ASP A 117 -2.85 1.78 -12.04
N MET A 118 -1.93 0.84 -12.26
CA MET A 118 -2.28 -0.56 -12.55
C MET A 118 -2.41 -1.43 -11.30
N SER A 119 -3.47 -2.23 -11.27
CA SER A 119 -3.66 -3.30 -10.29
C SER A 119 -2.64 -4.43 -10.49
N TRP A 120 -2.52 -5.33 -9.50
CA TRP A 120 -1.62 -6.48 -9.62
C TRP A 120 -1.97 -7.39 -10.79
N GLU A 121 -3.24 -7.69 -10.97
CA GLU A 121 -3.72 -8.55 -12.06
C GLU A 121 -3.41 -7.93 -13.42
N GLN A 122 -3.61 -6.62 -13.56
CA GLN A 122 -3.27 -5.89 -14.78
C GLN A 122 -1.75 -5.90 -15.04
N LYS A 123 -0.93 -5.72 -14.00
CA LYS A 123 0.54 -5.82 -14.09
C LYS A 123 0.96 -7.22 -14.56
N GLN A 124 0.34 -8.27 -14.05
CA GLN A 124 0.62 -9.64 -14.47
C GLN A 124 0.30 -9.86 -15.95
N ILE A 125 -0.86 -9.39 -16.42
CA ILE A 125 -1.25 -9.49 -17.84
C ILE A 125 -0.28 -8.70 -18.73
N ASP A 126 0.05 -7.46 -18.37
CA ASP A 126 1.00 -6.64 -19.14
C ASP A 126 2.39 -7.29 -19.23
N ILE A 127 2.87 -7.90 -18.14
CA ILE A 127 4.11 -8.67 -18.16
C ILE A 127 3.97 -9.89 -19.07
N CYS A 128 3.00 -10.78 -18.84
CA CYS A 128 2.82 -12.00 -19.64
C CYS A 128 2.71 -11.69 -21.14
N SER A 129 1.88 -10.71 -21.50
CA SER A 129 1.70 -10.29 -22.89
C SER A 129 3.00 -9.83 -23.57
N LYS A 130 3.94 -9.21 -22.83
CA LYS A 130 5.24 -8.79 -23.37
C LYS A 130 6.21 -9.96 -23.58
N PHE A 131 6.01 -11.09 -22.90
CA PHE A 131 6.88 -12.27 -22.96
C PHE A 131 6.30 -13.42 -23.81
N ASP A 132 5.04 -13.36 -24.21
CA ASP A 132 4.36 -14.35 -25.07
C ASP A 132 4.79 -14.20 -26.54
N GLY A 133 6.04 -14.59 -26.79
CA GLY A 133 6.67 -14.45 -28.10
C GLY A 133 7.94 -15.26 -28.23
N LYS A 134 7.85 -16.56 -27.97
CA LYS A 134 8.65 -17.67 -28.53
C LYS A 134 8.46 -18.91 -27.66
N GLU A 135 8.16 -20.04 -28.29
CA GLU A 135 8.50 -21.35 -27.74
C GLU A 135 9.97 -21.31 -27.31
N ARG A 136 10.20 -21.27 -26.00
CA ARG A 136 11.54 -21.41 -25.45
C ARG A 136 11.79 -22.91 -25.39
N ASN A 137 12.62 -23.41 -26.30
CA ASN A 137 13.28 -24.71 -26.14
C ASN A 137 14.18 -24.66 -24.89
N GLN A 138 13.59 -24.72 -23.70
CA GLN A 138 14.28 -25.02 -22.47
C GLN A 138 14.04 -26.50 -22.20
N LYS A 139 15.11 -27.29 -22.28
CA LYS A 139 15.11 -28.67 -21.80
C LYS A 139 14.70 -28.63 -20.33
N GLU A 140 13.62 -29.33 -20.01
CA GLU A 140 13.23 -29.62 -18.64
C GLU A 140 14.41 -30.26 -17.92
N ILE A 141 14.93 -29.58 -16.90
CA ILE A 141 15.61 -30.25 -15.79
C ILE A 141 15.11 -29.54 -14.53
N CYS A 142 13.97 -30.01 -14.03
CA CYS A 142 13.59 -29.88 -12.64
C CYS A 142 13.55 -31.31 -12.07
N GLU A 143 14.71 -31.88 -11.78
CA GLU A 143 14.78 -32.97 -10.81
C GLU A 143 14.55 -32.37 -9.42
N VAL A 144 13.51 -32.89 -8.77
CA VAL A 144 13.19 -32.70 -7.37
C VAL A 144 14.29 -33.37 -6.53
N SER A 145 14.82 -32.66 -5.55
CA SER A 145 15.52 -33.25 -4.40
C SER A 145 15.24 -32.41 -3.16
#